data_AF-A0A921ZE11-F1
#
_entry.id   AF-A0A921ZE11-F1
#
_cell.length_a   1.000
_cell.length_b   1.000
_cell.length_c   1.000
_cell.angle_alpha   90.00
_cell.angle_beta   90.00
_cell.angle_gamma   90.00
#
_symmetry.space_group_name_H-M   'P 1'
#
loop_
_entity.id
_entity.type
_entity.pdbx_description
1 polymer ?
#
loop_
_entity_poly.entity_id
_entity_poly.type
_entity_poly.pdbx_seq_one_letter_code
_entity_poly.pdbx_strand_id
1 'polypeptide(L)'
;MGLPRLKTCCFIFDLKTGNIILGCFNAILTFTMLVILITEAAMVGTINADDGEMDPEVQSAITGLYVMSILLVFLFIVKLVSDVVFIYGVVKERPGIIKSYFITWTVFFLLSLFIFFLNCYKYSPGTIWTEMLYIGVNTYDILLGYSFYKQLNVREEI
;
A
#
# COMPACT_ATOMS: atom_id res chain seq x y z
N MET A 1 -7.14 -16.61 -21.15
CA MET A 1 -5.80 -17.09 -20.73
C MET A 1 -5.62 -16.72 -19.26
N GLY A 2 -5.27 -17.67 -18.39
CA GLY A 2 -5.16 -17.42 -16.95
C GLY A 2 -3.83 -16.79 -16.57
N LEU A 3 -3.83 -15.92 -15.55
CA LEU A 3 -2.60 -15.37 -14.94
C LEU A 3 -1.63 -16.50 -14.54
N PRO A 4 -0.31 -16.31 -14.68
CA PRO A 4 0.69 -17.29 -14.30
C PRO A 4 0.57 -17.64 -12.82
N ARG A 5 0.61 -18.95 -12.50
CA ARG A 5 0.46 -19.45 -11.14
C ARG A 5 1.83 -19.72 -10.53
N LEU A 6 2.06 -19.18 -9.33
CA LEU A 6 3.23 -19.49 -8.52
C LEU A 6 2.95 -20.77 -7.72
N LYS A 7 3.89 -21.74 -7.74
CA LYS A 7 3.81 -22.96 -6.92
C LYS A 7 4.40 -22.77 -5.52
N THR A 8 5.30 -21.80 -5.38
CA THR A 8 6.07 -21.50 -4.15
C THR A 8 6.37 -20.01 -4.11
N CYS A 9 6.41 -19.41 -2.92
CA CYS A 9 6.92 -18.06 -2.69
C CYS A 9 8.45 -18.10 -2.61
N CYS A 10 9.14 -17.24 -3.37
CA CYS A 10 10.61 -17.14 -3.37
C CYS A 10 11.32 -18.51 -3.51
N PHE A 11 10.77 -19.39 -4.35
CA PHE A 11 11.25 -20.75 -4.65
C PHE A 11 11.29 -21.76 -3.50
N ILE A 12 11.18 -21.35 -2.24
CA ILE A 12 11.42 -22.21 -1.07
C ILE A 12 10.21 -22.26 -0.13
N PHE A 13 9.41 -21.19 -0.05
CA PHE A 13 8.33 -21.09 0.93
C PHE A 13 6.97 -21.55 0.37
N ASP A 14 6.19 -22.19 1.22
CA ASP A 14 4.77 -22.44 0.96
C ASP A 14 4.02 -21.12 0.71
N LEU A 15 3.01 -21.15 -0.16
CA LEU A 15 2.20 -19.98 -0.52
C LEU A 15 1.53 -19.31 0.68
N LYS A 16 1.15 -20.11 1.70
CA LYS A 16 0.59 -19.58 2.95
C LYS A 16 1.63 -18.76 3.72
N THR A 17 2.80 -19.34 3.95
CA THR A 17 3.91 -18.70 4.65
C THR A 17 4.40 -17.46 3.91
N GLY A 18 4.48 -17.53 2.58
CA GLY A 18 4.83 -16.40 1.72
C GLY A 18 3.87 -15.21 1.86
N ASN A 19 2.56 -15.46 1.79
CA ASN A 19 1.56 -14.40 1.98
C ASN A 19 1.59 -13.80 3.40
N ILE A 20 1.86 -14.62 4.43
CA ILE A 20 2.00 -14.12 5.80
C ILE A 20 3.24 -13.22 5.92
N ILE A 21 4.40 -13.65 5.40
CA ILE A 21 5.64 -12.87 5.46
C ILE A 21 5.48 -11.54 4.71
N LEU A 22 4.95 -11.56 3.48
CA LEU A 22 4.73 -10.35 2.69
C LEU A 22 3.67 -9.44 3.34
N GLY A 23 2.59 -10.01 3.87
CA GLY A 23 1.60 -9.25 4.62
C GLY A 23 2.20 -8.56 5.85
N CYS A 24 3.02 -9.26 6.63
CA CYS A 24 3.74 -8.69 7.78
C CYS A 24 4.71 -7.59 7.35
N PHE A 25 5.48 -7.80 6.29
CA PHE A 25 6.40 -6.80 5.76
C PHE A 25 5.64 -5.54 5.31
N ASN A 26 4.53 -5.72 4.60
CA ASN A 26 3.68 -4.61 4.16
C ASN A 26 3.09 -3.87 5.37
N ALA A 27 2.60 -4.57 6.39
CA ALA A 27 2.07 -3.95 7.60
C ALA A 27 3.13 -3.13 8.36
N ILE A 28 4.38 -3.63 8.45
CA ILE A 28 5.49 -2.90 9.07
C ILE A 28 5.84 -1.64 8.27
N LEU A 29 5.89 -1.74 6.94
CA LEU A 29 6.15 -0.59 6.07
C LEU A 29 5.03 0.45 6.17
N THR A 30 3.77 0.02 6.11
CA THR A 30 2.60 0.88 6.29
C THR A 30 2.66 1.58 7.66
N PHE A 31 2.99 0.85 8.73
CA PHE A 31 3.11 1.43 10.06
C PHE A 31 4.25 2.47 10.14
N THR A 32 5.41 2.15 9.56
CA THR A 32 6.56 3.07 9.54
C THR A 32 6.21 4.36 8.79
N MET A 33 5.58 4.24 7.62
CA MET A 33 5.11 5.39 6.84
C MET A 33 4.03 6.20 7.56
N LEU A 34 3.13 5.53 8.30
CA LEU A 34 2.12 6.20 9.11
C LEU A 34 2.76 7.08 10.19
N VAL A 35 3.81 6.59 10.88
CA VAL A 35 4.53 7.41 11.88
C VAL A 35 5.18 8.62 11.23
N ILE A 36 5.85 8.44 10.08
CA ILE A 36 6.48 9.54 9.33
C ILE A 36 5.42 10.58 8.95
N LEU A 37 4.28 10.17 8.37
CA LEU A 37 3.20 11.08 7.98
C LEU A 37 2.58 11.83 9.16
N ILE A 38 2.44 11.18 10.32
CA ILE A 38 1.97 11.86 11.55
C ILE A 38 2.97 12.93 11.97
N THR A 39 4.28 12.63 11.94
CA THR A 39 5.30 13.62 12.28
C THR A 39 5.32 14.79 11.30
N GLU A 40 5.19 14.52 9.99
CA GLU A 40 5.09 15.57 8.97
C GLU A 40 3.83 16.42 9.14
N ALA A 41 2.67 15.80 9.38
CA ALA A 41 1.43 16.51 9.62
C ALA A 41 1.51 17.43 10.85
N ALA A 42 2.17 16.96 11.92
CA ALA A 42 2.41 17.78 13.11
C ALA A 42 3.33 18.96 12.82
N MET A 43 4.44 18.74 12.10
CA MET A 43 5.36 19.82 11.71
C MET A 43 4.67 20.86 10.82
N VAL A 44 3.96 20.43 9.77
CA VAL A 44 3.23 21.35 8.89
C VAL A 44 2.14 22.09 9.66
N GLY A 45 1.46 21.43 10.61
CA GLY A 45 0.48 22.06 11.48
C GLY A 45 1.05 23.20 12.33
N THR A 46 2.29 23.04 12.83
CA THR A 46 2.96 24.13 13.57
C THR A 46 3.29 25.33 12.70
N ILE A 47 3.73 25.09 11.45
CA ILE A 47 4.02 26.17 10.49
C ILE A 47 2.74 26.89 10.09
N ASN A 48 1.65 26.14 9.88
CA ASN A 48 0.36 26.71 9.50
C ASN A 48 -0.31 27.54 10.61
N ALA A 49 0.07 27.31 11.87
CA ALA A 49 -0.44 28.03 13.03
C ALA A 49 0.42 29.24 13.42
N ASP A 50 1.55 29.46 12.73
CA ASP A 50 2.39 30.63 12.95
C ASP A 50 1.78 31.84 12.23
N ASP A 51 1.47 32.89 12.98
CA ASP A 51 0.83 34.13 12.49
C ASP A 51 1.85 35.09 11.80
N GLY A 52 2.95 34.55 11.28
CA GLY A 52 3.92 35.33 10.53
C GLY A 52 3.27 35.93 9.26
N GLU A 53 3.68 37.13 8.86
CA GLU A 53 3.28 37.72 7.58
C GLU A 53 3.86 36.88 6.43
N MET A 54 3.13 35.84 6.04
CA MET A 54 3.41 35.06 4.83
C MET A 54 2.56 35.57 3.67
N ASP A 55 3.10 35.44 2.46
CA ASP A 55 2.32 35.69 1.25
C ASP A 55 1.07 34.78 1.24
N PRO A 56 -0.11 35.32 0.87
CA PRO A 56 -1.38 34.58 0.90
C PRO A 56 -1.37 33.33 0.00
N GLU A 57 -0.58 33.34 -1.07
CA GLU A 57 -0.39 32.18 -1.94
C GLU A 57 0.35 31.04 -1.21
N VAL A 58 1.40 31.37 -0.46
CA VAL A 58 2.18 30.40 0.34
C VAL A 58 1.33 29.85 1.49
N GLN A 59 0.58 30.72 2.17
CA GLN A 59 -0.34 30.31 3.25
C GLN A 59 -1.40 29.33 2.75
N SER A 60 -1.98 29.59 1.57
CA SER A 60 -2.96 28.69 0.96
C SER A 60 -2.36 27.32 0.62
N ALA A 61 -1.13 27.27 0.11
CA ALA A 61 -0.43 26.03 -0.21
C ALA A 61 -0.11 25.20 1.05
N ILE A 62 0.33 25.85 2.13
CA ILE A 62 0.64 25.20 3.42
C ILE A 62 -0.64 24.65 4.06
N THR A 63 -1.74 25.42 4.05
CA THR A 63 -3.04 24.94 4.53
C THR A 63 -3.50 23.72 3.72
N GLY A 64 -3.37 23.76 2.40
CA GLY A 64 -3.68 22.63 1.52
C GLY A 64 -2.84 21.39 1.85
N LEU A 65 -1.53 21.57 2.06
CA LEU A 65 -0.63 20.49 2.44
C LEU A 65 -1.04 19.89 3.79
N TYR A 66 -1.34 20.71 4.80
CA TYR A 66 -1.78 20.26 6.12
C TYR A 66 -3.03 19.38 6.06
N VAL A 67 -4.06 19.83 5.33
CA VAL A 67 -5.30 19.05 5.15
C VAL A 67 -5.03 17.74 4.43
N MET A 68 -4.19 17.75 3.39
CA MET A 68 -3.81 16.53 2.66
C MET A 68 -3.04 15.56 3.54
N SER A 69 -2.10 16.04 4.37
CA SER A 69 -1.35 15.22 5.31
C SER A 69 -2.29 14.51 6.30
N ILE A 70 -3.29 15.21 6.85
CA ILE A 70 -4.30 14.59 7.74
C ILE A 70 -5.10 13.50 7.02
N LEU A 71 -5.57 13.78 5.79
CA LEU A 71 -6.31 12.79 5.00
C LEU A 71 -5.47 11.54 4.71
N LEU A 72 -4.18 11.72 4.39
CA LEU A 72 -3.25 10.62 4.18
C LEU A 72 -3.06 9.79 5.45
N VAL A 73 -2.94 10.40 6.62
CA VAL A 73 -2.86 9.68 7.91
C VAL A 73 -4.07 8.76 8.09
N PHE A 74 -5.30 9.26 7.86
CA PHE A 74 -6.50 8.42 7.94
C PHE A 74 -6.50 7.26 6.94
N LEU A 75 -6.09 7.52 5.69
CA LEU A 75 -5.96 6.47 4.67
C LEU A 75 -4.94 5.40 5.06
N PHE A 76 -3.80 5.79 5.64
CA PHE A 76 -2.78 4.85 6.10
C PHE A 76 -3.22 4.03 7.32
N ILE A 77 -4.06 4.58 8.21
CA ILE A 77 -4.68 3.81 9.30
C ILE A 77 -5.61 2.73 8.72
N VAL A 78 -6.49 3.10 7.77
CA VAL A 78 -7.38 2.15 7.11
C VAL A 78 -6.57 1.07 6.39
N LYS A 79 -5.47 1.47 5.73
CA LYS A 79 -4.54 0.55 5.08
C LYS A 79 -3.91 -0.43 6.08
N LEU A 80 -3.41 0.05 7.22
CA LEU A 80 -2.81 -0.79 8.24
C LEU A 80 -3.81 -1.82 8.79
N VAL A 81 -5.05 -1.39 9.07
CA VAL A 81 -6.12 -2.30 9.49
C VAL A 81 -6.40 -3.35 8.41
N SER A 82 -6.44 -2.95 7.14
CA SER A 82 -6.66 -3.88 6.03
C SER A 82 -5.54 -4.92 5.90
N ASP A 83 -4.28 -4.52 6.16
CA ASP A 83 -3.12 -5.42 6.11
C ASP A 83 -3.17 -6.45 7.24
N VAL A 84 -3.58 -6.04 8.45
CA VAL A 84 -3.78 -6.96 9.58
C VAL A 84 -4.93 -7.94 9.29
N VAL A 85 -6.05 -7.43 8.75
CA VAL A 85 -7.20 -8.27 8.35
C VAL A 85 -6.81 -9.26 7.25
N PHE A 86 -5.94 -8.85 6.32
CA PHE A 86 -5.40 -9.72 5.29
C PHE A 86 -4.58 -10.87 5.90
N ILE A 87 -3.63 -10.56 6.78
CA ILE A 87 -2.83 -11.58 7.49
C ILE A 87 -3.76 -12.56 8.22
N TYR A 88 -4.77 -12.05 8.93
CA TYR A 88 -5.78 -12.88 9.59
C TYR A 88 -6.53 -13.77 8.59
N GLY A 89 -6.94 -13.23 7.44
CA GLY A 89 -7.61 -13.95 6.37
C GLY A 89 -6.75 -15.09 5.81
N VAL A 90 -5.44 -14.87 5.66
CA VAL A 90 -4.48 -15.89 5.21
C VAL A 90 -4.28 -16.98 6.27
N VAL A 91 -4.13 -16.60 7.55
CA VAL A 91 -3.96 -17.55 8.66
C VAL A 91 -5.19 -18.46 8.81
N LYS A 92 -6.39 -17.86 8.75
CA LYS A 92 -7.68 -18.56 8.87
C LYS A 92 -8.17 -19.16 7.55
N GLU A 93 -7.38 -19.08 6.48
CA GLU A 93 -7.72 -19.64 5.17
C GLU A 93 -9.13 -19.21 4.71
N ARG A 94 -9.47 -17.92 4.88
CA ARG A 94 -10.76 -17.35 4.48
C ARG A 94 -10.64 -16.73 3.08
N PRO A 95 -11.05 -17.43 2.00
CA PRO A 95 -10.82 -16.98 0.63
C PRO A 95 -11.55 -15.67 0.30
N GLY A 96 -12.70 -15.42 0.93
CA GLY A 96 -13.46 -14.17 0.76
C GLY A 96 -12.71 -12.92 1.23
N ILE A 97 -12.05 -12.99 2.38
CA ILE A 97 -11.27 -11.86 2.94
C ILE A 97 -10.05 -11.58 2.06
N ILE A 98 -9.34 -12.64 1.67
CA ILE A 98 -8.16 -12.58 0.80
C ILE A 98 -8.52 -11.93 -0.55
N LYS A 99 -9.61 -12.39 -1.18
CA LYS A 99 -10.09 -11.84 -2.47
C LYS A 99 -10.47 -10.37 -2.35
N SER A 100 -11.22 -10.00 -1.32
CA SER A 100 -11.67 -8.62 -1.12
C SER A 100 -10.46 -7.67 -0.98
N TYR A 101 -9.50 -8.04 -0.14
CA TYR A 101 -8.26 -7.28 0.04
C TYR A 101 -7.51 -7.08 -1.28
N PHE A 102 -7.29 -8.15 -2.06
CA PHE A 102 -6.55 -8.04 -3.32
C PHE A 102 -7.28 -7.24 -4.39
N ILE A 103 -8.61 -7.33 -4.49
CA ILE A 103 -9.38 -6.52 -5.45
C ILE A 103 -9.26 -5.04 -5.10
N THR A 104 -9.52 -4.68 -3.83
CA THR A 104 -9.40 -3.31 -3.36
C THR A 104 -7.98 -2.78 -3.60
N TRP A 105 -6.97 -3.55 -3.24
CA TRP A 105 -5.57 -3.13 -3.40
C TRP A 105 -5.13 -3.03 -4.86
N THR A 106 -5.63 -3.89 -5.74
CA THR A 106 -5.37 -3.79 -7.18
C THR A 106 -5.90 -2.49 -7.76
N VAL A 107 -7.08 -2.02 -7.32
CA VAL A 107 -7.65 -0.74 -7.77
C VAL A 107 -6.76 0.43 -7.32
N PHE A 108 -6.33 0.45 -6.06
CA PHE A 108 -5.42 1.48 -5.56
C PHE A 108 -4.06 1.45 -6.26
N PHE A 109 -3.54 0.25 -6.53
CA PHE A 109 -2.29 0.06 -7.27
C PHE A 109 -2.39 0.62 -8.71
N LEU A 110 -3.48 0.33 -9.43
CA LEU A 110 -3.70 0.88 -10.77
C LEU A 110 -3.84 2.40 -10.77
N LEU A 111 -4.53 2.96 -9.77
CA LEU A 111 -4.65 4.41 -9.59
C LEU A 111 -3.26 5.04 -9.34
N SER A 112 -2.47 4.46 -8.44
CA SER A 112 -1.10 4.88 -8.16
C SER A 112 -0.21 4.86 -9.40
N LEU A 113 -0.33 3.81 -10.21
CA LEU A 113 0.41 3.64 -11.45
C LEU A 113 0.05 4.74 -12.46
N PHE A 114 -1.23 5.09 -12.58
CA PHE A 114 -1.66 6.18 -13.46
C PHE A 114 -1.11 7.55 -13.01
N ILE A 115 -1.18 7.84 -11.70
CA ILE A 115 -0.61 9.08 -11.13
C ILE A 115 0.89 9.15 -11.36
N PHE A 116 1.60 8.02 -11.20
CA PHE A 116 3.03 7.94 -11.46
C PHE A 116 3.36 8.29 -12.92
N PHE A 117 2.70 7.67 -13.90
CA PHE A 117 2.97 7.96 -15.32
C PHE A 117 2.62 9.40 -15.70
N LEU A 118 1.60 10.00 -15.09
CA LEU A 118 1.26 11.41 -15.32
C LEU A 118 2.28 12.39 -14.75
N ASN A 119 3.01 12.01 -13.70
CA ASN A 119 3.94 12.89 -13.00
C ASN A 119 5.41 12.50 -13.13
N CYS A 120 5.73 11.41 -13.84
CA CYS A 120 7.09 10.85 -13.88
C CYS A 120 8.14 11.84 -14.39
N TYR A 121 7.77 12.76 -15.29
CA TYR A 121 8.67 13.79 -15.82
C TYR A 121 9.08 14.84 -14.78
N LYS A 122 8.34 14.97 -13.69
CA LYS A 122 8.64 15.90 -12.58
C LYS A 122 9.48 15.23 -11.48
N TYR A 123 9.63 13.91 -11.52
CA TYR A 123 10.27 13.16 -10.46
C TYR A 123 11.79 13.10 -10.63
N SER A 124 12.49 13.11 -9.50
CA SER A 124 13.93 12.86 -9.50
C SER A 124 14.22 11.41 -9.93
N PRO A 125 15.40 11.13 -10.50
CA PRO A 125 15.78 9.76 -10.87
C PRO A 125 15.70 8.78 -9.70
N GLY A 126 16.02 9.23 -8.48
CA GLY A 126 15.90 8.41 -7.27
C GLY A 126 14.45 8.04 -6.95
N THR A 127 13.54 9.01 -7.07
CA THR A 127 12.09 8.79 -6.87
C THR A 127 11.53 7.81 -7.91
N ILE A 128 11.95 7.94 -9.17
CA ILE A 128 11.53 7.02 -10.24
C ILE A 128 11.98 5.59 -9.91
N TRP A 129 13.21 5.40 -9.45
CA TRP A 129 13.73 4.09 -9.06
C TRP A 129 12.95 3.46 -7.91
N THR A 130 12.65 4.24 -6.86
CA THR A 130 11.86 3.76 -5.72
C THR A 130 10.44 3.38 -6.12
N GLU A 131 9.81 4.16 -7.01
CA GLU A 131 8.48 3.86 -7.54
C GLU A 131 8.48 2.59 -8.39
N MET A 132 9.51 2.37 -9.21
CA MET A 132 9.64 1.12 -9.98
C MET A 132 9.77 -0.11 -9.07
N LEU A 133 10.53 -0.01 -7.98
CA LEU A 133 10.63 -1.08 -6.98
C LEU A 133 9.28 -1.32 -6.29
N TYR A 134 8.58 -0.25 -5.90
CA TYR A 134 7.24 -0.33 -5.32
C TYR A 134 6.25 -1.04 -6.26
N ILE A 135 6.28 -0.71 -7.55
CA ILE A 135 5.45 -1.35 -8.57
C ILE A 135 5.77 -2.85 -8.70
N GLY A 136 7.06 -3.20 -8.70
CA GLY A 136 7.52 -4.58 -8.78
C GLY A 136 7.03 -5.43 -7.60
N VAL A 137 7.22 -4.94 -6.37
CA VAL A 137 6.80 -5.65 -5.15
C VAL A 137 5.28 -5.81 -5.11
N ASN A 138 4.50 -4.76 -5.38
CA ASN A 138 3.04 -4.86 -5.40
C ASN A 138 2.51 -5.84 -6.45
N THR A 139 3.13 -5.85 -7.65
CA THR A 139 2.77 -6.81 -8.70
C THR A 139 3.04 -8.25 -8.25
N TYR A 140 4.17 -8.48 -7.59
CA TYR A 140 4.52 -9.79 -7.04
C TYR A 140 3.54 -10.22 -5.94
N ASP A 141 3.19 -9.32 -5.02
CA ASP A 141 2.22 -9.59 -3.95
C ASP A 141 0.85 -9.98 -4.50
N ILE A 142 0.36 -9.27 -5.53
CA ILE A 142 -0.92 -9.58 -6.19
C ILE A 142 -0.88 -10.98 -6.83
N LEU A 143 0.22 -11.33 -7.51
CA LEU A 143 0.36 -12.65 -8.15
C LEU A 143 0.40 -13.78 -7.11
N LEU A 144 1.06 -13.56 -5.98
CA LEU A 144 1.19 -14.52 -4.90
C LEU A 144 -0.14 -14.74 -4.19
N GLY A 145 -0.85 -13.65 -3.93
CA GLY A 145 -2.21 -13.62 -3.43
C GLY A 145 -3.21 -14.37 -4.30
N TYR A 146 -3.21 -14.06 -5.60
CA TYR A 146 -4.05 -14.72 -6.58
C TYR A 146 -3.77 -16.24 -6.64
N SER A 147 -2.49 -16.61 -6.61
CA SER A 147 -2.07 -18.02 -6.63
C SER A 147 -2.57 -18.78 -5.40
N PHE A 148 -2.50 -18.17 -4.20
CA PHE A 148 -3.00 -18.78 -2.96
C PHE A 148 -4.52 -18.84 -2.88
N TYR A 149 -5.22 -17.78 -3.27
CA TYR A 149 -6.69 -17.78 -3.36
C TYR A 149 -7.19 -18.94 -4.23
N LYS A 150 -6.55 -19.15 -5.37
CA LYS A 150 -6.90 -20.23 -6.29
C LYS A 150 -6.59 -21.61 -5.73
N GLN A 151 -5.50 -21.75 -4.95
CA GLN A 151 -5.17 -22.99 -4.27
C GLN A 151 -6.21 -23.35 -3.21
N LEU A 152 -6.72 -22.36 -2.46
CA LEU A 152 -7.80 -22.57 -1.49
C LEU A 152 -9.09 -23.05 -2.16
N ASN A 153 -9.54 -22.38 -3.22
CA ASN A 153 -10.80 -22.77 -3.89
C ASN A 153 -10.74 -24.17 -4.51
N VAL A 154 -9.58 -24.58 -5.05
CA VAL A 154 -9.41 -25.96 -5.57
C VAL A 154 -9.47 -27.00 -4.45
N ARG A 155 -9.09 -26.63 -3.22
CA ARG A 155 -9.15 -27.51 -2.05
C ARG A 155 -10.56 -27.64 -1.46
N GLU A 156 -11.41 -26.62 -1.62
CA GLU A 156 -12.83 -26.66 -1.21
C GLU A 156 -13.72 -27.44 -2.20
N GLU A 157 -13.27 -27.68 -3.44
CA GLU A 157 -13.99 -28.45 -4.46
C GLU A 157 -13.79 -29.99 -4.36
N ILE A 158 -13.05 -30.48 -3.35
CA ILE A 158 -12.78 -31.91 -3.06
C ILE A 158 -13.39 -32.27 -1.71
#